data_AF-A0A959IAU8-F1
#
_entry.id   AF-A0A959IAU8-F1
#
_cell.length_a   1.000
_cell.length_b   1.000
_cell.length_c   1.000
_cell.angle_alpha   90.00
_cell.angle_beta   90.00
_cell.angle_gamma   90.00
#
_symmetry.space_group_name_H-M   'P 1'
#
loop_
_entity.id
_entity.type
_entity.pdbx_description
1 polymer ?
#
loop_
_entity_poly.entity_id
_entity_poly.type
_entity_poly.pdbx_seq_one_letter_code
_entity_poly.pdbx_strand_id
1 'polypeptide(L)'
;MPADLDRESIKKNGWTLGSCFTAKGAPELFAELPEEGRDEGAFYLVVTHDCSLISPSLESEPTLECFAAVPVDKLDGAFTHAKNIRRLQLPLLVAGNDVVVELRMAARYFISRVQLPNCCPDQEIQLPDEGRAVLVRWLSNRYTTQALPDAFDRRIKTLLEGRKKPLRKLLQREEAATMLGIYLDLEPPYGELPDNEPYGLAVVLMYDGDSFRSDQERYDAYAEEIRACLAGANGVDVRGVMAISDKDITVHQHRQMRRWQMDFLSFRDDADEVSLIEDDLA
;
A
#
# COMPACT_ATOMS: atom_id res chain seq x y z
N MET A 1 13.83 -30.94 -23.35
CA MET A 1 13.51 -29.55 -23.69
C MET A 1 12.69 -29.01 -22.54
N PRO A 2 12.95 -27.80 -22.02
CA PRO A 2 12.02 -27.18 -21.07
C PRO A 2 10.62 -27.20 -21.69
N ALA A 3 9.61 -27.56 -20.91
CA ALA A 3 8.24 -27.50 -21.39
C ALA A 3 7.88 -26.03 -21.60
N ASP A 4 7.70 -25.62 -22.84
CA ASP A 4 7.19 -24.28 -23.16
C ASP A 4 5.68 -24.26 -22.83
N LEU A 5 5.25 -23.23 -22.10
CA LEU A 5 3.82 -23.01 -21.83
C LEU A 5 3.11 -22.55 -23.11
N ASP A 6 1.86 -22.98 -23.25
CA ASP A 6 0.98 -22.53 -24.32
C ASP A 6 0.54 -21.07 -24.10
N ARG A 7 1.34 -20.17 -24.67
CA ARG A 7 1.11 -18.73 -24.68
C ARG A 7 -0.26 -18.33 -25.23
N GLU A 8 -0.72 -19.00 -26.29
CA GLU A 8 -1.96 -18.61 -26.95
C GLU A 8 -3.18 -18.97 -26.11
N SER A 9 -3.12 -20.10 -25.38
CA SER A 9 -4.13 -20.45 -24.37
C SER A 9 -4.17 -19.43 -23.22
N ILE A 10 -3.03 -19.01 -22.68
CA ILE A 10 -2.98 -18.01 -21.59
C ILE A 10 -3.64 -16.69 -22.01
N LYS A 11 -3.30 -16.19 -23.21
CA LYS A 11 -3.92 -14.97 -23.77
C LYS A 11 -5.41 -15.13 -23.99
N LYS A 12 -5.82 -16.27 -24.56
CA LYS A 12 -7.23 -16.56 -24.85
C LYS A 12 -8.06 -16.64 -23.56
N ASN A 13 -7.49 -17.18 -22.48
CA ASN A 13 -8.13 -17.24 -21.17
C ASN A 13 -8.23 -15.87 -20.50
N GLY A 14 -7.46 -14.88 -20.95
CA GLY A 14 -7.58 -13.49 -20.50
C GLY A 14 -6.79 -13.17 -19.23
N TRP A 15 -5.73 -13.92 -18.92
CA TRP A 15 -4.87 -13.63 -17.77
C TRP A 15 -4.09 -12.32 -17.96
N THR A 16 -4.20 -11.43 -16.98
CA THR A 16 -3.48 -10.14 -16.90
C THR A 16 -3.10 -9.83 -15.45
N LEU A 17 -2.23 -8.84 -15.26
CA LEU A 17 -2.09 -8.18 -13.97
C LEU A 17 -3.46 -7.65 -13.51
N GLY A 18 -3.82 -7.97 -12.27
CA GLY A 18 -5.12 -7.63 -11.70
C GLY A 18 -6.22 -8.67 -11.95
N SER A 19 -5.93 -9.75 -12.68
CA SER A 19 -6.83 -10.91 -12.76
C SER A 19 -7.00 -11.56 -11.39
N CYS A 20 -8.19 -12.08 -11.11
CA CYS A 20 -8.48 -12.79 -9.87
C CYS A 20 -8.78 -14.27 -10.15
N PHE A 21 -8.54 -15.13 -9.17
CA PHE A 21 -9.08 -16.49 -9.13
C PHE A 21 -9.55 -16.85 -7.72
N THR A 22 -10.31 -17.93 -7.61
CA THR A 22 -10.84 -18.45 -6.34
C THR A 22 -10.57 -19.95 -6.24
N ALA A 23 -10.73 -20.51 -5.03
CA ALA A 23 -10.62 -21.96 -4.81
C ALA A 23 -11.54 -22.77 -5.75
N LYS A 24 -12.73 -22.24 -6.08
CA LYS A 24 -13.68 -22.88 -6.99
C LYS A 24 -13.41 -22.57 -8.46
N GLY A 25 -12.95 -21.36 -8.78
CA GLY A 25 -12.74 -20.90 -10.15
C GLY A 25 -11.47 -21.46 -10.80
N ALA A 26 -10.42 -21.72 -10.00
CA ALA A 26 -9.18 -22.32 -10.47
C ALA A 26 -8.58 -23.24 -9.38
N PRO A 27 -9.20 -24.42 -9.13
CA PRO A 27 -8.78 -25.32 -8.05
C PRO A 27 -7.34 -25.81 -8.23
N GLU A 28 -6.85 -25.94 -9.46
CA GLU A 28 -5.48 -26.34 -9.76
C GLU A 28 -4.46 -25.28 -9.32
N LEU A 29 -4.75 -23.99 -9.56
CA LEU A 29 -3.89 -22.90 -9.07
C LEU A 29 -3.99 -22.75 -7.55
N PHE A 30 -5.19 -22.93 -6.99
CA PHE A 30 -5.40 -22.90 -5.55
C PHE A 30 -4.62 -24.01 -4.83
N ALA A 31 -4.54 -25.21 -5.43
CA ALA A 31 -3.77 -26.32 -4.88
C ALA A 31 -2.25 -26.07 -4.86
N GLU A 32 -1.73 -25.17 -5.70
CA GLU A 32 -0.30 -24.79 -5.70
C GLU A 32 0.05 -23.81 -4.57
N LEU A 33 -0.94 -23.20 -3.91
CA LEU A 33 -0.70 -22.35 -2.75
C LEU A 33 -0.19 -23.18 -1.56
N PRO A 34 0.70 -22.62 -0.73
CA PRO A 34 1.07 -23.25 0.53
C PRO A 34 -0.15 -23.38 1.45
N GLU A 35 -0.14 -24.37 2.36
CA GLU A 35 -1.30 -24.71 3.20
C GLU A 35 -1.80 -23.51 4.02
N GLU A 36 -0.88 -22.75 4.60
CA GLU A 36 -1.16 -21.52 5.36
C GLU A 36 -1.73 -20.38 4.50
N GLY A 37 -1.59 -20.46 3.18
CA GLY A 37 -2.10 -19.48 2.23
C GLY A 37 -3.42 -19.86 1.58
N ARG A 38 -3.97 -21.04 1.87
CA ARG A 38 -5.23 -21.53 1.33
C ARG A 38 -6.39 -21.03 2.19
N ASP A 39 -7.15 -20.09 1.65
CA ASP A 39 -8.35 -19.53 2.23
C ASP A 39 -9.46 -19.58 1.17
N GLU A 40 -10.49 -20.40 1.41
CA GLU A 40 -11.62 -20.55 0.49
C GLU A 40 -12.52 -19.29 0.43
N GLY A 41 -12.42 -18.40 1.42
CA GLY A 41 -13.13 -17.13 1.47
C GLY A 41 -12.41 -15.97 0.78
N ALA A 42 -11.15 -16.17 0.38
CA ALA A 42 -10.35 -15.14 -0.27
C ALA A 42 -10.46 -15.18 -1.80
N PHE A 43 -10.20 -14.03 -2.43
CA PHE A 43 -9.86 -13.96 -3.84
C PHE A 43 -8.34 -13.93 -3.98
N TYR A 44 -7.78 -14.49 -5.05
CA TYR A 44 -6.33 -14.45 -5.30
C TYR A 44 -6.04 -13.50 -6.45
N LEU A 45 -5.48 -12.34 -6.11
CA LEU A 45 -5.21 -11.26 -7.04
C LEU A 45 -3.81 -11.41 -7.65
N VAL A 46 -3.75 -11.60 -8.96
CA VAL A 46 -2.50 -11.75 -9.72
C VAL A 46 -1.78 -10.41 -9.86
N VAL A 47 -0.49 -10.39 -9.54
CA VAL A 47 0.36 -9.19 -9.65
C VAL A 47 1.52 -9.34 -10.64
N THR A 48 1.75 -10.55 -11.16
CA THR A 48 2.71 -10.76 -12.25
C THR A 48 2.31 -9.93 -13.47
N HIS A 49 3.29 -9.24 -14.06
CA HIS A 49 3.07 -8.43 -15.26
C HIS A 49 2.65 -9.29 -16.46
N ASP A 50 1.82 -8.71 -17.33
CA ASP A 50 1.27 -9.37 -18.52
C ASP A 50 2.35 -10.04 -19.39
N CYS A 51 3.49 -9.37 -19.61
CA CYS A 51 4.59 -9.91 -20.41
C CYS A 51 5.22 -11.17 -19.79
N SER A 52 5.35 -11.19 -18.46
CA SER A 52 5.84 -12.35 -17.70
C SER A 52 4.80 -13.46 -17.67
N LEU A 53 3.51 -13.13 -17.51
CA LEU A 53 2.40 -14.10 -17.55
C LEU A 53 2.35 -14.86 -18.88
N ILE A 54 2.50 -14.16 -20.01
CA ILE A 54 2.40 -14.77 -21.36
C ILE A 54 3.72 -15.36 -21.87
N SER A 55 4.82 -15.22 -21.13
CA SER A 55 6.10 -15.81 -21.51
C SER A 55 5.95 -17.34 -21.62
N PRO A 56 6.43 -18.02 -22.67
CA PRO A 56 6.36 -19.48 -22.74
C PRO A 56 7.40 -20.16 -21.83
N SER A 57 8.50 -19.49 -21.49
CA SER A 57 9.61 -20.13 -20.77
C SER A 57 9.34 -20.24 -19.27
N LEU A 58 9.22 -21.48 -18.79
CA LEU A 58 9.21 -21.79 -17.36
C LEU A 58 10.60 -21.67 -16.71
N GLU A 59 11.67 -21.61 -17.51
CA GLU A 59 13.03 -21.45 -17.00
C GLU A 59 13.27 -20.00 -16.58
N SER A 60 12.91 -19.03 -17.43
CA SER A 60 13.11 -17.61 -17.13
C SER A 60 11.99 -17.03 -16.26
N GLU A 61 10.77 -17.56 -16.40
CA GLU A 61 9.57 -17.10 -15.70
C GLU A 61 8.84 -18.34 -15.14
N PRO A 62 9.25 -18.91 -13.99
CA PRO A 62 8.61 -20.11 -13.44
C PRO A 62 7.33 -19.85 -12.65
N THR A 63 7.12 -18.62 -12.17
CA THR A 63 6.16 -18.34 -11.09
C THR A 63 5.05 -17.39 -11.50
N LEU A 64 3.87 -17.66 -10.97
CA LEU A 64 2.78 -16.69 -10.82
C LEU A 64 2.87 -16.07 -9.42
N GLU A 65 2.93 -14.74 -9.35
CA GLU A 65 2.85 -13.98 -8.11
C GLU A 65 1.41 -13.51 -7.90
N CYS A 66 0.88 -13.76 -6.71
CA CYS A 66 -0.46 -13.34 -6.32
C CYS A 66 -0.54 -12.97 -4.83
N PHE A 67 -1.61 -12.28 -4.47
CA PHE A 67 -1.96 -11.97 -3.09
C PHE A 67 -3.30 -12.60 -2.72
N ALA A 68 -3.43 -13.09 -1.49
CA ALA A 68 -4.76 -13.29 -0.92
C ALA A 68 -5.40 -11.91 -0.69
N ALA A 69 -6.55 -11.71 -1.31
CA ALA A 69 -7.41 -10.55 -1.21
C ALA A 69 -8.62 -10.95 -0.37
N VAL A 70 -8.55 -10.64 0.92
CA VAL A 70 -9.53 -11.06 1.92
C VAL A 70 -10.63 -10.00 2.01
N PRO A 71 -11.92 -10.34 1.82
CA PRO A 71 -13.01 -9.39 1.98
C PRO A 71 -13.04 -8.75 3.39
N VAL A 72 -13.35 -7.46 3.47
CA VAL A 72 -13.52 -6.71 4.72
C VAL A 72 -14.78 -5.85 4.68
N ASP A 73 -15.38 -5.59 5.84
CA ASP A 73 -16.68 -4.89 5.92
C ASP A 73 -16.62 -3.42 5.50
N LYS A 74 -15.48 -2.76 5.73
CA LYS A 74 -15.35 -1.31 5.53
C LYS A 74 -13.95 -0.93 5.03
N LEU A 75 -13.95 0.01 4.09
CA LEU A 75 -12.74 0.71 3.66
C LEU A 75 -12.22 1.63 4.77
N ASP A 76 -10.98 1.42 5.18
CA ASP A 76 -10.23 2.30 6.06
C ASP A 76 -9.28 3.15 5.23
N GLY A 77 -9.48 4.47 5.31
CA GLY A 77 -8.65 5.46 4.62
C GLY A 77 -7.17 5.37 4.96
N ALA A 78 -6.75 4.78 6.09
CA ALA A 78 -5.33 4.55 6.39
C ALA A 78 -4.67 3.51 5.47
N PHE A 79 -5.45 2.58 4.92
CA PHE A 79 -4.98 1.50 4.05
C PHE A 79 -5.25 1.74 2.57
N THR A 80 -5.80 2.89 2.19
CA THR A 80 -6.01 3.24 0.77
C THR A 80 -4.79 3.91 0.14
N HIS A 81 -4.84 4.08 -1.18
CA HIS A 81 -3.88 4.86 -1.97
C HIS A 81 -2.40 4.50 -1.76
N ALA A 82 -2.09 3.29 -1.29
CA ALA A 82 -0.75 2.83 -0.95
C ALA A 82 -0.05 3.69 0.13
N LYS A 83 -0.79 4.12 1.16
CA LYS A 83 -0.25 4.88 2.31
C LYS A 83 0.45 4.03 3.36
N ASN A 84 0.10 2.75 3.43
CA ASN A 84 0.73 1.75 4.29
C ASN A 84 1.45 0.72 3.41
N ILE A 85 2.71 0.37 3.72
CA ILE A 85 3.49 -0.55 2.88
C ILE A 85 3.16 -2.01 3.16
N ARG A 86 2.52 -2.33 4.29
CA ARG A 86 2.21 -3.70 4.72
C ARG A 86 0.78 -4.11 4.41
N ARG A 87 -0.14 -3.15 4.37
CA ARG A 87 -1.57 -3.36 4.14
C ARG A 87 -2.07 -2.43 3.03
N LEU A 88 -2.91 -2.95 2.15
CA LEU A 88 -3.62 -2.17 1.15
C LEU A 88 -5.08 -2.61 1.14
N GLN A 89 -6.00 -1.66 1.17
CA GLN A 89 -7.41 -1.91 0.91
C GLN A 89 -7.81 -1.24 -0.40
N LEU A 90 -8.54 -1.98 -1.22
CA LEU A 90 -9.06 -1.53 -2.50
C LEU A 90 -10.41 -2.20 -2.81
N PRO A 91 -11.27 -1.58 -3.63
CA PRO A 91 -12.49 -2.22 -4.10
C PRO A 91 -12.19 -3.18 -5.26
N LEU A 92 -12.83 -4.35 -5.24
CA LEU A 92 -13.05 -5.22 -6.39
C LEU A 92 -14.52 -5.16 -6.80
N LEU A 93 -14.80 -5.28 -8.09
CA LEU A 93 -16.16 -5.52 -8.58
C LEU A 93 -16.39 -7.02 -8.64
N VAL A 94 -17.26 -7.54 -7.78
CA VAL A 94 -17.65 -8.96 -7.71
C VAL A 94 -19.10 -9.11 -8.15
N ALA A 95 -19.31 -9.76 -9.29
CA ALA A 95 -20.62 -9.85 -9.95
C ALA A 95 -21.33 -8.49 -10.07
N GLY A 96 -20.56 -7.43 -10.33
CA GLY A 96 -21.04 -6.06 -10.47
C GLY A 96 -21.24 -5.27 -9.16
N ASN A 97 -20.91 -5.84 -8.00
CA ASN A 97 -21.00 -5.16 -6.70
C ASN A 97 -19.61 -4.82 -6.16
N ASP A 98 -19.48 -3.67 -5.52
CA ASP A 98 -18.23 -3.30 -4.83
C ASP A 98 -18.03 -4.17 -3.59
N VAL A 99 -16.91 -4.90 -3.56
CA VAL A 99 -16.42 -5.65 -2.40
C VAL A 99 -15.06 -5.08 -2.02
N VAL A 100 -14.95 -4.56 -0.80
CA VAL A 100 -13.66 -4.08 -0.29
C VAL A 100 -12.85 -5.29 0.13
N VAL A 101 -11.60 -5.34 -0.33
CA VAL A 101 -10.65 -6.40 0.03
C VAL A 101 -9.42 -5.80 0.67
N GLU A 102 -8.80 -6.56 1.58
CA GLU A 102 -7.50 -6.27 2.16
C GLU A 102 -6.44 -7.20 1.56
N LEU A 103 -5.35 -6.59 1.09
CA LEU A 103 -4.11 -7.24 0.73
C LEU A 103 -3.10 -7.02 1.87
N ARG A 104 -2.41 -8.09 2.26
CA ARG A 104 -1.30 -8.02 3.22
C ARG A 104 -0.01 -8.41 2.52
N MET A 105 1.07 -7.65 2.74
CA MET A 105 2.40 -8.00 2.22
C MET A 105 2.86 -9.40 2.66
N ALA A 106 2.41 -9.85 3.83
CA ALA A 106 2.71 -11.19 4.33
C ALA A 106 1.91 -12.30 3.62
N ALA A 107 0.75 -11.98 3.03
CA ALA A 107 -0.10 -12.92 2.30
C ALA A 107 0.18 -12.87 0.80
N ARG A 108 1.48 -12.84 0.45
CA ARG A 108 2.00 -12.85 -0.92
C ARG A 108 2.53 -14.23 -1.25
N TYR A 109 2.10 -14.78 -2.38
CA TYR A 109 2.43 -16.14 -2.78
C TYR A 109 3.05 -16.17 -4.16
N PHE A 110 4.02 -17.08 -4.30
CA PHE A 110 4.64 -17.44 -5.57
C PHE A 110 4.32 -18.88 -5.84
N ILE A 111 3.45 -19.14 -6.81
CA ILE A 111 3.01 -20.47 -7.18
C ILE A 111 3.51 -20.84 -8.57
N SER A 112 3.54 -22.14 -8.88
CA SER A 112 3.85 -22.61 -10.23
C SER A 112 2.81 -22.10 -11.22
N ARG A 113 3.25 -21.48 -12.33
CA ARG A 113 2.31 -21.06 -13.39
C ARG A 113 2.05 -22.15 -14.43
N VAL A 114 2.45 -23.40 -14.16
CA VAL A 114 2.26 -24.54 -15.09
C VAL A 114 0.78 -24.77 -15.43
N GLN A 115 -0.12 -24.51 -14.49
CA GLN A 115 -1.56 -24.71 -14.67
C GLN A 115 -2.26 -23.52 -15.34
N LEU A 116 -1.57 -22.39 -15.55
CA LEU A 116 -2.15 -21.17 -16.09
C LEU A 116 -2.86 -21.37 -17.46
N PRO A 117 -2.34 -22.17 -18.42
CA PRO A 117 -3.05 -22.45 -19.69
C PRO A 117 -4.35 -23.23 -19.52
N ASN A 118 -4.48 -24.00 -18.42
CA ASN A 118 -5.64 -24.86 -18.16
C ASN A 118 -6.70 -24.17 -17.30
N CYS A 119 -6.36 -23.04 -16.68
CA CYS A 119 -7.26 -22.26 -15.83
C CYS A 119 -7.66 -20.95 -16.52
N CYS A 120 -8.79 -20.39 -16.09
CA CYS A 120 -9.23 -19.07 -16.45
C CYS A 120 -9.28 -18.18 -15.20
N PRO A 121 -9.01 -16.87 -15.34
CA PRO A 121 -9.35 -15.94 -14.28
C PRO A 121 -10.87 -15.86 -14.13
N ASP A 122 -11.31 -15.55 -12.92
CA ASP A 122 -12.70 -15.36 -12.59
C ASP A 122 -13.23 -14.08 -13.25
N GLN A 123 -14.12 -14.23 -14.23
CA GLN A 123 -14.63 -13.11 -15.03
C GLN A 123 -15.63 -12.24 -14.27
N GLU A 124 -16.18 -12.76 -13.16
CA GLU A 124 -17.09 -12.00 -12.30
C GLU A 124 -16.33 -11.10 -11.32
N ILE A 125 -15.00 -11.26 -11.18
CA ILE A 125 -14.17 -10.48 -10.27
C ILE A 125 -13.25 -9.58 -11.07
N GLN A 126 -13.44 -8.28 -10.96
CA GLN A 126 -12.68 -7.28 -11.71
C GLN A 126 -11.98 -6.31 -10.76
N LEU A 127 -10.69 -6.09 -11.01
CA LEU A 127 -9.95 -4.97 -10.43
C LEU A 127 -10.14 -3.74 -11.33
N PRO A 128 -10.79 -2.65 -10.86
CA PRO A 128 -10.90 -1.42 -11.64
C PRO A 128 -9.54 -0.82 -11.99
N ASP A 129 -9.45 -0.06 -13.09
CA ASP A 129 -8.20 0.53 -13.57
C ASP A 129 -7.50 1.41 -12.52
N GLU A 130 -8.27 2.17 -11.74
CA GLU A 130 -7.74 2.97 -10.62
C GLU A 130 -7.14 2.08 -9.53
N GLY A 131 -7.84 0.99 -9.16
CA GLY A 131 -7.35 -0.02 -8.22
C GLY A 131 -6.06 -0.67 -8.70
N ARG A 132 -5.95 -0.96 -10.01
CA ARG A 132 -4.73 -1.48 -10.64
C ARG A 132 -3.55 -0.50 -10.51
N ALA A 133 -3.78 0.79 -10.75
CA ALA A 133 -2.75 1.80 -10.58
C ALA A 133 -2.27 1.91 -9.12
N VAL A 134 -3.20 1.85 -8.16
CA VAL A 134 -2.87 1.84 -6.72
C VAL A 134 -2.09 0.59 -6.32
N LEU A 135 -2.47 -0.59 -6.83
CA LEU A 135 -1.79 -1.85 -6.59
C LEU A 135 -0.34 -1.81 -7.05
N VAL A 136 -0.10 -1.37 -8.29
CA VAL A 136 1.27 -1.23 -8.84
C VAL A 136 2.10 -0.24 -8.02
N ARG A 137 1.49 0.88 -7.60
CA ARG A 137 2.14 1.86 -6.72
C ARG A 137 2.49 1.26 -5.36
N TRP A 138 1.60 0.48 -4.76
CA TRP A 138 1.82 -0.18 -3.48
C TRP A 138 2.98 -1.19 -3.53
N LEU A 139 3.02 -2.02 -4.57
CA LEU A 139 4.14 -2.95 -4.79
C LEU A 139 5.45 -2.19 -4.99
N SER A 140 5.43 -1.11 -5.78
CA SER A 140 6.61 -0.27 -6.01
C SER A 140 7.13 0.37 -4.73
N ASN A 141 6.22 0.85 -3.86
CA ASN A 141 6.57 1.48 -2.59
C ASN A 141 7.41 0.55 -1.70
N ARG A 142 7.23 -0.77 -1.77
CA ARG A 142 8.03 -1.72 -0.98
C ARG A 142 9.54 -1.63 -1.29
N TYR A 143 9.89 -1.30 -2.53
CA TYR A 143 11.28 -1.26 -3.01
C TYR A 143 11.84 0.16 -3.05
N THR A 144 10.98 1.17 -3.20
CA THR A 144 11.41 2.58 -3.29
C THR A 144 11.37 3.30 -1.95
N THR A 145 10.69 2.75 -0.94
CA THR A 145 10.69 3.32 0.41
C THR A 145 12.09 3.26 0.99
N GLN A 146 12.58 4.42 1.40
CA GLN A 146 13.85 4.54 2.09
C GLN A 146 13.60 4.82 3.57
N ALA A 147 14.43 4.23 4.44
CA ALA A 147 14.38 4.53 5.86
C ALA A 147 14.74 6.00 6.12
N LEU A 148 13.99 6.64 7.01
CA LEU A 148 14.35 7.94 7.58
C LEU A 148 15.48 7.75 8.60
N PRO A 149 16.31 8.78 8.86
CA PRO A 149 17.28 8.73 9.95
C PRO A 149 16.60 8.39 11.28
N ASP A 150 17.25 7.53 12.09
CA ASP A 150 16.71 7.03 13.36
C ASP A 150 16.52 8.18 14.36
N ALA A 151 17.42 9.17 14.37
CA ALA A 151 17.26 10.36 15.20
C ALA A 151 16.04 11.20 14.79
N PHE A 152 15.78 11.33 13.49
CA PHE A 152 14.58 12.03 13.00
C PHE A 152 13.31 11.27 13.38
N ASP A 153 13.28 9.95 13.12
CA ASP A 153 12.12 9.10 13.44
C ASP A 153 11.77 9.17 14.93
N ARG A 154 12.78 9.09 15.82
CA ARG A 154 12.61 9.25 17.27
C ARG A 154 12.00 10.60 17.65
N ARG A 155 12.44 11.70 17.02
CA ARG A 155 11.94 13.06 17.30
C ARG A 155 10.47 13.20 16.91
N ILE A 156 10.10 12.71 15.73
CA ILE A 156 8.73 12.79 15.22
C ILE A 156 7.77 11.83 15.96
N LYS A 157 8.25 10.65 16.39
CA LYS A 157 7.44 9.69 17.17
C LYS A 157 6.80 10.31 18.41
N THR A 158 7.43 11.30 19.02
CA THR A 158 6.85 12.04 20.17
C THR A 158 5.51 12.70 19.88
N LEU A 159 5.23 13.03 18.60
CA LEU A 159 3.95 13.60 18.14
C LEU A 159 2.95 12.52 17.71
N LEU A 160 3.42 11.32 17.38
CA LEU A 160 2.61 10.19 16.93
C LEU A 160 2.14 9.30 18.09
N GLU A 161 2.91 9.27 19.17
CA GLU A 161 2.73 8.40 20.33
C GLU A 161 2.37 9.19 21.61
N GLY A 162 2.15 8.46 22.70
CA GLY A 162 1.80 9.04 24.00
C GLY A 162 0.34 9.46 24.16
N ARG A 163 0.01 10.07 25.30
CA ARG A 163 -1.38 10.38 25.70
C ARG A 163 -2.08 11.37 24.76
N LYS A 164 -1.36 12.36 24.23
CA LYS A 164 -1.93 13.39 23.36
C LYS A 164 -1.90 13.00 21.88
N LYS A 165 -0.81 12.36 21.41
CA LYS A 165 -0.60 11.88 20.03
C LYS A 165 -1.13 12.85 18.95
N PRO A 166 -0.77 14.15 19.01
CA PRO A 166 -1.46 15.20 18.25
C PRO A 166 -1.37 14.98 16.73
N LEU A 167 -0.20 14.61 16.21
CA LEU A 167 -0.02 14.40 14.77
C LEU A 167 -0.79 13.17 14.30
N ARG A 168 -0.79 12.09 15.09
CA ARG A 168 -1.58 10.90 14.79
C ARG A 168 -3.08 11.20 14.68
N LYS A 169 -3.62 12.06 15.56
CA LYS A 169 -5.04 12.45 15.50
C LYS A 169 -5.36 13.24 14.23
N LEU A 170 -4.48 14.14 13.82
CA LEU A 170 -4.63 14.86 12.55
C LEU A 170 -4.64 13.89 11.38
N LEU A 171 -3.69 12.94 11.36
CA LEU A 171 -3.57 11.91 10.32
C LEU A 171 -4.69 10.85 10.32
N GLN A 172 -5.63 10.91 11.28
CA GLN A 172 -6.85 10.09 11.33
C GLN A 172 -8.11 10.86 10.88
N ARG A 173 -7.98 12.14 10.52
CA ARG A 173 -9.10 12.94 10.02
C ARG A 173 -9.42 12.64 8.57
N GLU A 174 -10.57 13.11 8.12
CA GLU A 174 -11.06 12.96 6.74
C GLU A 174 -10.08 13.55 5.71
N GLU A 175 -9.44 14.68 6.01
CA GLU A 175 -8.42 15.27 5.13
C GLU A 175 -7.25 14.31 4.90
N ALA A 176 -6.82 13.56 5.92
CA ALA A 176 -5.78 12.54 5.74
C ALA A 176 -6.26 11.31 4.96
N ALA A 177 -7.55 11.00 5.02
CA ALA A 177 -8.14 9.86 4.33
C ALA A 177 -8.13 10.06 2.82
N THR A 178 -8.40 11.28 2.32
CA THR A 178 -8.42 11.63 0.89
C THR A 178 -7.02 11.89 0.29
N MET A 179 -5.99 11.96 1.12
CA MET A 179 -4.63 12.21 0.67
C MET A 179 -4.07 11.03 -0.15
N LEU A 180 -3.39 11.35 -1.26
CA LEU A 180 -2.67 10.39 -2.09
C LEU A 180 -1.32 9.99 -1.48
N GLY A 181 -0.74 10.84 -0.63
CA GLY A 181 0.45 10.55 0.16
C GLY A 181 1.09 11.79 0.79
N ILE A 182 1.98 11.55 1.76
CA ILE A 182 2.80 12.58 2.41
C ILE A 182 4.23 12.44 1.89
N TYR A 183 4.86 13.57 1.55
CA TYR A 183 6.21 13.62 1.03
C TYR A 183 7.06 14.55 1.89
N LEU A 184 8.26 14.09 2.24
CA LEU A 184 9.22 14.79 3.09
C LEU A 184 10.43 15.21 2.27
N ASP A 185 10.80 16.47 2.39
CA ASP A 185 12.12 16.98 2.02
C ASP A 185 12.90 17.23 3.31
N LEU A 186 13.92 16.42 3.54
CA LEU A 186 14.68 16.37 4.80
C LEU A 186 16.11 16.85 4.54
N GLU A 187 16.60 17.74 5.39
CA GLU A 187 18.00 18.18 5.36
C GLU A 187 18.69 17.87 6.70
N PRO A 188 19.74 17.02 6.69
CA PRO A 188 20.22 16.22 5.57
C PRO A 188 19.27 15.05 5.23
N PRO A 189 19.23 14.57 3.97
CA PRO A 189 18.24 13.57 3.54
C PRO A 189 18.43 12.17 4.12
N TYR A 190 19.68 11.81 4.47
CA TYR A 190 20.05 10.49 5.00
C TYR A 190 20.91 10.56 6.27
N GLY A 191 21.36 11.76 6.67
CA GLY A 191 22.34 11.91 7.75
C GLY A 191 21.71 11.80 9.13
N GLU A 192 22.39 11.09 10.03
CA GLU A 192 22.09 11.19 11.45
C GLU A 192 22.59 12.53 11.99
N LEU A 193 21.73 13.24 12.70
CA LEU A 193 22.08 14.47 13.40
C LEU A 193 22.09 14.21 14.91
N PRO A 194 23.05 14.80 15.65
CA PRO A 194 23.06 14.74 17.10
C PRO A 194 21.84 15.50 17.68
N ASP A 195 21.46 15.19 18.93
CA ASP A 195 20.22 15.72 19.54
C ASP A 195 20.17 17.25 19.66
N ASN A 196 21.31 17.94 19.61
CA ASN A 196 21.42 19.39 19.65
C ASN A 196 21.31 20.07 18.27
N GLU A 197 21.28 19.32 17.17
CA GLU A 197 21.17 19.86 15.82
C GLU A 197 19.80 19.52 15.20
N PRO A 198 19.03 20.52 14.73
CA PRO A 198 17.71 20.27 14.17
C PRO A 198 17.79 19.76 12.73
N TYR A 199 16.88 18.86 12.37
CA TYR A 199 16.63 18.54 10.97
C TYR A 199 15.85 19.66 10.30
N GLY A 200 16.26 20.08 9.10
CA GLY A 200 15.40 20.90 8.24
C GLY A 200 14.32 20.03 7.62
N LEU A 201 13.06 20.42 7.72
CA LEU A 201 11.93 19.65 7.21
C LEU A 201 10.98 20.52 6.39
N ALA A 202 10.71 20.12 5.15
CA ALA A 202 9.53 20.54 4.41
C ALA A 202 8.62 19.34 4.10
N VAL A 203 7.31 19.58 4.11
CA VAL A 203 6.30 18.52 3.92
C VAL A 203 5.33 18.92 2.82
N VAL A 204 5.03 17.95 1.94
CA VAL A 204 4.00 18.08 0.91
C VAL A 204 2.90 17.06 1.18
N LEU A 205 1.67 17.55 1.32
CA LEU A 205 0.44 16.77 1.41
C LEU A 205 -0.19 16.71 0.02
N MET A 206 -0.14 15.55 -0.63
CA MET A 206 -0.58 15.42 -2.02
C MET A 206 -2.03 14.93 -2.10
N TYR A 207 -2.84 15.58 -2.92
CA TYR A 207 -4.24 15.27 -3.14
C TYR A 207 -4.56 15.09 -4.62
N ASP A 208 -5.65 14.36 -4.91
CA ASP A 208 -6.22 14.33 -6.25
C ASP A 208 -6.63 15.76 -6.68
N GLY A 209 -6.29 16.14 -7.90
CA GLY A 209 -6.50 17.51 -8.37
C GLY A 209 -7.95 17.97 -8.43
N ASP A 210 -8.90 17.06 -8.65
CA ASP A 210 -10.32 17.44 -8.71
C ASP A 210 -10.87 17.65 -7.29
N SER A 211 -10.49 16.75 -6.38
CA SER A 211 -10.79 16.88 -4.94
C SER A 211 -10.16 18.15 -4.34
N PHE A 212 -8.88 18.40 -4.63
CA PHE A 212 -8.15 19.57 -4.10
C PHE A 212 -8.76 20.89 -4.56
N ARG A 213 -9.08 21.02 -5.86
CA ARG A 213 -9.65 22.25 -6.42
C ARG A 213 -11.04 22.56 -5.90
N SER A 214 -11.80 21.54 -5.51
CA SER A 214 -13.14 21.73 -4.97
C SER A 214 -13.16 22.40 -3.60
N ASP A 215 -12.09 22.27 -2.81
CA ASP A 215 -12.02 22.78 -1.44
C ASP A 215 -10.57 23.07 -1.01
N GLN A 216 -9.89 23.92 -1.77
CA GLN A 216 -8.48 24.24 -1.55
C GLN A 216 -8.24 24.87 -0.17
N GLU A 217 -9.14 25.76 0.28
CA GLU A 217 -9.01 26.45 1.57
C GLU A 217 -9.00 25.46 2.75
N ARG A 218 -9.80 24.39 2.68
CA ARG A 218 -9.79 23.31 3.69
C ARG A 218 -8.45 22.61 3.76
N TYR A 219 -7.87 22.25 2.61
CA TYR A 219 -6.59 21.53 2.58
C TYR A 219 -5.42 22.42 2.98
N ASP A 220 -5.44 23.71 2.62
CA ASP A 220 -4.45 24.69 3.06
C ASP A 220 -4.53 24.92 4.57
N ALA A 221 -5.75 25.05 5.14
CA ALA A 221 -5.94 25.13 6.58
C ALA A 221 -5.43 23.88 7.31
N TYR A 222 -5.71 22.69 6.75
CA TYR A 222 -5.21 21.43 7.30
C TYR A 222 -3.67 21.33 7.23
N ALA A 223 -3.04 21.84 6.16
CA ALA A 223 -1.59 21.91 6.06
C ALA A 223 -0.97 22.80 7.15
N GLU A 224 -1.61 23.93 7.48
CA GLU A 224 -1.17 24.78 8.60
C GLU A 224 -1.36 24.12 9.98
N GLU A 225 -2.43 23.34 10.19
CA GLU A 225 -2.58 22.54 11.41
C GLU A 225 -1.45 21.50 11.56
N ILE A 226 -1.11 20.81 10.47
CA ILE A 226 0.02 19.86 10.43
C ILE A 226 1.34 20.58 10.69
N ARG A 227 1.55 21.76 10.09
CA ARG A 227 2.74 22.60 10.32
C ARG A 227 2.89 22.97 11.78
N ALA A 228 1.83 23.50 12.39
CA ALA A 228 1.82 23.89 13.80
C ALA A 228 2.09 22.68 14.72
N CYS A 229 1.55 21.51 14.38
CA CYS A 229 1.82 20.28 15.11
C CYS A 229 3.29 19.85 14.99
N LEU A 230 3.86 19.83 13.78
CA LEU A 230 5.24 19.43 13.52
C LEU A 230 6.25 20.40 14.17
N ALA A 231 5.95 21.70 14.21
CA ALA A 231 6.77 22.70 14.88
C ALA A 231 6.89 22.46 16.40
N GLY A 232 6.03 21.62 16.98
CA GLY A 232 6.14 21.17 18.36
C GLY A 232 7.15 20.03 18.59
N ALA A 233 7.71 19.42 17.54
CA ALA A 233 8.75 18.39 17.67
C ALA A 233 10.10 19.02 18.04
N ASN A 234 10.71 18.56 19.14
CA ASN A 234 12.05 18.99 19.48
C ASN A 234 13.09 18.46 18.47
N GLY A 235 14.04 19.31 18.07
CA GLY A 235 15.08 18.96 17.10
C GLY A 235 14.59 18.86 15.65
N VAL A 236 13.50 19.53 15.30
CA VAL A 236 13.01 19.65 13.90
C VAL A 236 12.70 21.12 13.62
N ASP A 237 13.29 21.66 12.55
CA ASP A 237 13.02 22.98 12.03
C ASP A 237 12.08 22.87 10.81
N VAL A 238 10.81 23.22 10.99
CA VAL A 238 9.78 23.09 9.96
C VAL A 238 9.81 24.29 9.03
N ARG A 239 10.40 24.09 7.85
CA ARG A 239 10.55 25.11 6.80
C ARG A 239 9.25 25.40 6.05
N GLY A 240 8.38 24.41 5.95
CA GLY A 240 7.07 24.57 5.32
C GLY A 240 6.27 23.27 5.30
N VAL A 241 4.96 23.41 5.29
CA VAL A 241 4.02 22.34 4.96
C VAL A 241 3.06 22.92 3.94
N MET A 242 2.81 22.21 2.84
CA MET A 242 1.86 22.66 1.84
C MET A 242 0.98 21.50 1.38
N ALA A 243 -0.27 21.82 1.04
CA ALA A 243 -1.13 20.94 0.27
C ALA A 243 -0.94 21.23 -1.23
N ILE A 244 -0.90 20.18 -2.05
CA ILE A 244 -0.74 20.32 -3.50
C ILE A 244 -1.57 19.27 -4.24
N SER A 245 -2.04 19.62 -5.44
CA SER A 245 -2.58 18.66 -6.39
C SER A 245 -1.46 17.81 -7.01
N ASP A 246 -1.75 16.53 -7.24
CA ASP A 246 -0.96 15.64 -8.07
C ASP A 246 -0.73 16.15 -9.52
N LYS A 247 -1.58 17.05 -10.02
CA LYS A 247 -1.46 17.70 -11.34
C LYS A 247 -0.43 18.83 -11.36
N ASP A 248 -0.01 19.34 -10.18
CA ASP A 248 0.84 20.52 -10.06
C ASP A 248 2.26 20.20 -9.55
N ILE A 249 2.52 18.96 -9.12
CA ILE A 249 3.87 18.54 -8.70
C ILE A 249 4.77 18.25 -9.91
N THR A 250 5.99 18.79 -9.90
CA THR A 250 6.98 18.47 -10.94
C THR A 250 7.66 17.12 -10.68
N VAL A 251 8.11 16.46 -11.77
CA VAL A 251 8.93 15.24 -11.68
C VAL A 251 10.21 15.46 -10.86
N HIS A 252 10.80 16.66 -10.93
CA HIS A 252 11.99 16.99 -10.16
C HIS A 252 11.72 16.99 -8.66
N GLN A 253 10.66 17.69 -8.22
CA GLN A 253 10.24 17.71 -6.81
C GLN A 253 9.92 16.29 -6.31
N HIS A 254 9.13 15.52 -7.06
CA HIS A 254 8.76 14.16 -6.66
C HIS A 254 9.97 13.23 -6.50
N ARG A 255 11.05 13.43 -7.28
CA ARG A 255 12.29 12.62 -7.17
C ARG A 255 13.16 12.99 -5.97
N GLN A 256 13.09 14.23 -5.49
CA GLN A 256 13.88 14.71 -4.35
C GLN A 256 13.21 14.37 -3.03
N MET A 257 11.89 14.31 -3.00
CA MET A 257 11.13 14.04 -1.79
C MET A 257 11.00 12.54 -1.51
N ARG A 258 10.89 12.23 -0.22
CA ARG A 258 10.69 10.88 0.30
C ARG A 258 9.24 10.70 0.72
N ARG A 259 8.58 9.66 0.21
CA ARG A 259 7.22 9.34 0.67
C ARG A 259 7.27 8.86 2.12
N TRP A 260 6.53 9.51 3.02
CA TRP A 260 6.38 9.08 4.40
C TRP A 260 5.30 8.01 4.49
N GLN A 261 5.69 6.84 4.99
CA GLN A 261 4.77 5.72 5.15
C GLN A 261 3.98 5.87 6.46
N MET A 262 2.66 5.70 6.37
CA MET A 262 1.73 5.88 7.49
C MET A 262 1.50 4.58 8.27
N ASP A 263 2.46 3.66 8.19
CA ASP A 263 2.44 2.37 8.88
C ASP A 263 2.18 2.50 10.39
N PHE A 264 2.63 3.60 11.00
CA PHE A 264 2.42 3.83 12.42
C PHE A 264 0.95 3.94 12.81
N LEU A 265 0.06 4.28 11.86
CA LEU A 265 -1.38 4.34 12.11
C LEU A 265 -1.99 2.96 12.36
N SER A 266 -1.37 1.87 11.92
CA SER A 266 -1.95 0.52 12.04
C SER A 266 -1.57 -0.22 13.33
N PHE A 267 -0.54 0.18 14.07
CA PHE A 267 -0.02 -0.57 15.24
C PHE A 267 -0.92 -0.61 16.50
N ARG A 268 -2.20 -0.25 16.42
CA ARG A 268 -3.08 -0.28 17.60
C ARG A 268 -4.37 -1.08 17.47
N ASP A 269 -4.79 -1.45 16.27
CA ASP A 269 -5.91 -2.40 16.17
C ASP A 269 -5.43 -3.84 16.39
N ASP A 270 -4.20 -4.18 15.96
CA ASP A 270 -3.64 -5.54 16.16
C ASP A 270 -3.20 -5.84 17.61
N ALA A 271 -2.96 -4.81 18.43
CA ALA A 271 -2.48 -4.99 19.80
C ALA A 271 -3.58 -5.45 20.78
N ASP A 272 -4.85 -5.22 20.42
CA ASP A 272 -6.01 -5.69 21.18
C ASP A 272 -6.41 -7.14 20.80
N GLU A 273 -5.85 -7.71 19.72
CA GLU A 273 -6.03 -9.14 19.36
C GLU A 273 -4.95 -10.06 19.95
N VAL A 274 -3.81 -9.52 20.42
CA VAL A 274 -2.71 -10.33 21.00
C VAL A 274 -2.84 -10.48 22.53
N SER A 275 -3.84 -9.88 23.18
CA SER A 275 -4.05 -9.97 24.62
C SER A 275 -5.00 -11.10 25.04
N LEU A 276 -4.85 -12.33 24.53
CA LEU A 276 -5.44 -13.55 25.12
C LEU A 276 -4.58 -14.79 24.78
N ILE A 277 -3.29 -14.76 25.15
CA ILE A 277 -2.56 -15.99 25.51
C ILE A 277 -1.82 -15.71 26.82
N GLU A 278 -2.57 -15.34 27.85
CA GLU A 278 -2.22 -15.72 29.22
C GLU A 278 -3.32 -16.69 29.64
N ASP A 279 -3.04 -17.98 29.57
CA ASP A 279 -3.39 -18.92 30.62
C ASP A 279 -2.70 -20.28 30.40
N ASP A 280 -2.24 -20.82 31.52
CA ASP A 280 -1.96 -22.23 31.80
C ASP A 280 -0.70 -22.88 31.19
N LEU A 281 0.44 -22.57 31.80
CA LEU A 281 1.43 -23.61 32.12
C LEU A 281 1.80 -23.56 33.61
N ALA A 282 1.10 -24.44 34.35
CA ALA A 282 1.49 -25.21 35.54
C ALA A 282 2.37 -24.55 36.63
#